data_AF-A0A1E4GB57-F1
#
_entry.id   AF-A0A1E4GB57-F1
#
_cell.length_a   1.000
_cell.length_b   1.000
_cell.length_c   1.000
_cell.angle_alpha   90.00
_cell.angle_beta   90.00
_cell.angle_gamma   90.00
#
_symmetry.space_group_name_H-M   'P 1'
#
loop_
_entity.id
_entity.type
_entity.pdbx_description
1 polymer ?
#
loop_
_entity_poly.entity_id
_entity_poly.type
_entity_poly.pdbx_seq_one_letter_code
_entity_poly.pdbx_strand_id
1 'polypeptide(L)'
;MAVVLFPAFQLLIVPAHADDQQGQRDCADIRSTVLQLVGDWSKEMLFASRDMDRDGWLDANVAHAAFKDVHLAVMQFDYAYEAVPKTRDSCRALGFRFGLEVSTYIEGVMATGNRPARVVQGR
;
A
#
# COMPACT_ATOMS: atom_id res chain seq x y z
N MET A 1 66.66 3.37 -6.57
CA MET A 1 65.61 2.78 -7.42
C MET A 1 64.55 2.21 -6.49
N ALA A 2 63.39 2.86 -6.43
CA ALA A 2 62.28 2.44 -5.57
C ALA A 2 61.20 1.82 -6.46
N VAL A 3 60.95 0.53 -6.26
CA VAL A 3 59.82 -0.19 -6.84
C VAL A 3 58.60 0.18 -6.01
N VAL A 4 57.64 0.90 -6.60
CA VAL A 4 56.31 1.06 -6.02
C VAL A 4 55.36 0.19 -6.83
N LEU A 5 55.11 -1.00 -6.30
CA LEU A 5 54.02 -1.88 -6.70
C LEU A 5 52.71 -1.18 -6.33
N PHE A 6 51.98 -0.69 -7.33
CA PHE A 6 50.60 -0.26 -7.12
C PHE A 6 49.72 -1.51 -6.99
N PRO A 7 49.03 -1.71 -5.85
CA PRO A 7 48.13 -2.83 -5.70
C PRO A 7 46.92 -2.60 -6.61
N ALA A 8 46.68 -3.59 -7.46
CA ALA A 8 45.35 -3.91 -7.93
C ALA A 8 44.39 -4.00 -6.72
N PHE A 9 43.10 -3.80 -6.97
CA PHE A 9 41.99 -3.67 -6.00
C PHE A 9 41.77 -2.27 -5.47
N GLN A 10 41.11 -1.41 -6.25
CA GLN A 10 39.98 -0.64 -5.74
C GLN A 10 38.95 -0.44 -6.87
N LEU A 11 37.73 -0.94 -6.60
CA LEU A 11 36.46 -0.51 -7.18
C LEU A 11 36.29 -0.93 -8.66
N LEU A 12 35.79 -2.14 -8.95
CA LEU A 12 34.35 -2.38 -9.10
C LEU A 12 33.48 -1.13 -8.84
N ILE A 13 33.66 -0.11 -9.67
CA ILE A 13 32.62 0.87 -9.94
C ILE A 13 31.56 0.08 -10.70
N VAL A 14 30.65 -0.56 -9.97
CA VAL A 14 29.31 -0.77 -10.49
C VAL A 14 28.85 0.62 -10.90
N PRO A 15 28.57 0.89 -12.19
CA PRO A 15 28.05 2.18 -12.56
C PRO A 15 26.78 2.40 -11.74
N ALA A 16 26.82 3.42 -10.91
CA ALA A 16 25.71 3.90 -10.13
C ALA A 16 24.48 4.05 -11.03
N HIS A 17 23.44 3.31 -10.67
CA HIS A 17 22.02 3.66 -10.74
C HIS A 17 21.63 4.70 -11.80
N ALA A 18 21.93 4.40 -13.07
CA ALA A 18 21.28 5.06 -14.18
C ALA A 18 19.83 4.58 -14.21
N ASP A 19 18.94 5.39 -13.63
CA ASP A 19 17.56 5.58 -14.05
C ASP A 19 16.71 4.32 -14.26
N ASP A 20 16.18 3.77 -13.18
CA ASP A 20 14.80 3.28 -13.25
C ASP A 20 13.83 4.46 -13.02
N GLN A 21 14.07 5.58 -13.71
CA GLN A 21 13.16 6.75 -13.67
C GLN A 21 11.76 6.34 -14.12
N GLN A 22 11.67 5.39 -15.05
CA GLN A 22 10.40 4.81 -15.46
C GLN A 22 9.76 4.01 -14.32
N GLY A 23 10.49 3.11 -13.67
CA GLY A 23 9.99 2.35 -12.51
C GLY A 23 9.62 3.24 -11.33
N GLN A 24 10.35 4.32 -11.08
CA GLN A 24 9.97 5.31 -10.06
C GLN A 24 8.66 6.02 -10.40
N ARG A 25 8.46 6.41 -11.66
CA ARG A 25 7.18 6.99 -12.13
C ARG A 25 6.05 5.98 -12.04
N ASP A 26 6.28 4.75 -12.48
CA ASP A 26 5.30 3.66 -12.40
C ASP A 26 4.94 3.36 -10.94
N CYS A 27 5.92 3.34 -10.03
CA CYS A 27 5.71 3.20 -8.59
C CYS A 27 4.87 4.33 -8.00
N ALA A 28 5.15 5.58 -8.39
CA ALA A 28 4.39 6.74 -7.93
C ALA A 28 2.95 6.70 -8.46
N ASP A 29 2.74 6.29 -9.71
CA ASP A 29 1.43 6.12 -10.32
C ASP A 29 0.62 5.02 -9.63
N ILE A 30 1.25 3.88 -9.33
CA ILE A 30 0.64 2.79 -8.56
C ILE A 30 0.26 3.27 -7.16
N ARG A 31 1.16 3.97 -6.46
CA ARG A 31 0.86 4.55 -5.13
C ARG A 31 -0.32 5.50 -5.20
N SER A 32 -0.34 6.40 -6.18
CA SER A 32 -1.46 7.33 -6.41
C SER A 32 -2.78 6.59 -6.64
N THR A 33 -2.77 5.58 -7.50
CA THR A 33 -3.94 4.75 -7.82
C THR A 33 -4.46 4.02 -6.58
N VAL A 34 -3.58 3.45 -5.77
CA VAL A 34 -3.94 2.78 -4.51
C VAL A 34 -4.60 3.76 -3.53
N LEU A 35 -4.02 4.95 -3.37
CA LEU A 35 -4.56 5.97 -2.47
C LEU A 35 -5.91 6.51 -2.96
N GLN A 36 -6.08 6.67 -4.28
CA GLN A 36 -7.36 7.04 -4.89
C GLN A 36 -8.42 5.97 -4.64
N LEU A 37 -8.10 4.69 -4.88
CA LEU A 37 -9.01 3.58 -4.62
C LEU A 37 -9.51 3.57 -3.16
N VAL A 38 -8.61 3.75 -2.20
CA VAL A 38 -8.98 3.82 -0.79
C VAL A 38 -9.82 5.06 -0.49
N GLY A 39 -9.52 6.19 -1.12
CA GLY A 39 -10.30 7.42 -0.99
C GLY A 39 -11.72 7.29 -1.53
N ASP A 40 -11.89 6.67 -2.70
CA ASP A 40 -13.19 6.42 -3.31
C ASP A 40 -14.01 5.46 -2.46
N TRP A 41 -13.39 4.36 -2.00
CA TRP A 41 -14.04 3.43 -1.09
C TRP A 41 -14.45 4.08 0.23
N SER A 42 -13.54 4.86 0.82
CA SER A 42 -13.79 5.61 2.06
C SER A 42 -15.04 6.49 1.95
N LYS A 43 -15.23 7.09 0.77
CA LYS A 43 -16.38 7.93 0.46
C LYS A 43 -17.65 7.11 0.27
N GLU A 44 -17.56 6.00 -0.45
CA GLU A 44 -18.68 5.07 -0.64
C GLU A 44 -19.17 4.50 0.69
N MET A 45 -18.26 4.02 1.55
CA MET A 45 -18.59 3.54 2.89
C MET A 45 -19.24 4.60 3.76
N LEU A 46 -18.80 5.86 3.68
CA LEU A 46 -19.40 6.95 4.46
C LEU A 46 -20.87 7.19 4.07
N PHE A 47 -21.19 7.04 2.78
CA PHE A 47 -22.57 7.14 2.31
C PHE A 47 -23.36 5.87 2.65
N ALA A 48 -22.79 4.70 2.38
CA ALA A 48 -23.39 3.42 2.68
C ALA A 48 -23.70 3.27 4.17
N SER A 49 -22.78 3.65 5.07
CA SER A 49 -23.02 3.59 6.51
C SER A 49 -24.18 4.45 6.96
N ARG A 50 -24.46 5.59 6.31
CA ARG A 50 -25.62 6.43 6.64
C ARG A 50 -26.93 5.77 6.26
N ASP A 51 -26.97 5.16 5.07
CA ASP A 51 -28.16 4.47 4.58
C ASP A 51 -28.39 3.16 5.34
N MET A 52 -27.32 2.45 5.65
CA MET A 52 -27.34 1.13 6.29
C MET A 52 -27.55 1.19 7.80
N ASP A 53 -27.12 2.28 8.47
CA ASP A 53 -27.48 2.56 9.88
C ASP A 53 -28.97 2.84 10.01
N ARG A 54 -29.55 3.57 9.04
CA ARG A 54 -31.00 3.85 9.00
C ARG A 54 -31.83 2.57 8.86
N ASP A 55 -31.32 1.60 8.10
CA ASP A 55 -31.98 0.32 7.85
C ASP A 55 -31.53 -0.78 8.85
N GLY A 56 -30.63 -0.46 9.79
CA GLY A 56 -30.16 -1.34 10.88
C GLY A 56 -29.21 -2.46 10.46
N TRP A 57 -28.66 -2.42 9.24
CA TRP A 57 -27.84 -3.50 8.66
C TRP A 57 -26.35 -3.38 9.00
N LEU A 58 -25.81 -2.17 9.11
CA LEU A 58 -24.42 -1.92 9.54
C LEU A 58 -24.41 -0.86 10.63
N ASP A 59 -23.95 -1.26 11.81
CA ASP A 59 -23.77 -0.35 12.95
C ASP A 59 -22.72 0.72 12.62
N ALA A 60 -23.04 1.98 12.93
CA ALA A 60 -22.16 3.12 12.66
C ALA A 60 -20.77 2.97 13.31
N ASN A 61 -20.65 2.29 14.45
CA ASN A 61 -19.35 2.04 15.09
C ASN A 61 -18.53 0.99 14.33
N VAL A 62 -19.19 -0.01 13.74
CA VAL A 62 -18.52 -1.00 12.86
C VAL A 62 -17.98 -0.29 11.63
N ALA A 63 -18.78 0.54 10.96
CA ALA A 63 -18.34 1.32 9.81
C ALA A 63 -17.15 2.23 10.16
N HIS A 64 -17.24 2.95 11.30
CA HIS A 64 -16.19 3.84 11.75
C HIS A 64 -14.89 3.08 12.13
N ALA A 65 -15.01 1.89 12.72
CA ALA A 65 -13.86 1.06 13.03
C ALA A 65 -13.22 0.49 11.76
N ALA A 66 -14.02 0.03 10.79
CA ALA A 66 -13.53 -0.45 9.50
C ALA A 66 -12.77 0.65 8.73
N PHE A 67 -13.28 1.88 8.76
CA PHE A 67 -12.60 3.04 8.19
C PHE A 67 -11.22 3.26 8.82
N LYS A 68 -11.12 3.20 10.16
CA LYS A 68 -9.85 3.32 10.88
C LYS A 68 -8.85 2.23 10.51
N ASP A 69 -9.31 0.99 10.37
CA ASP A 69 -8.45 -0.14 10.01
C ASP A 69 -7.87 0.03 8.60
N VAL A 70 -8.67 0.48 7.63
CA VAL A 70 -8.17 0.78 6.28
C VAL A 70 -7.19 1.95 6.30
N HIS A 71 -7.43 2.99 7.11
CA HIS A 71 -6.48 4.11 7.24
C HIS A 71 -5.15 3.66 7.86
N LEU A 72 -5.18 2.77 8.85
CA LEU A 72 -3.98 2.14 9.42
C LEU A 72 -3.24 1.32 8.36
N ALA A 73 -3.96 0.57 7.53
CA ALA A 73 -3.37 -0.18 6.43
C ALA A 73 -2.70 0.75 5.41
N VAL A 74 -3.29 1.90 5.08
CA VAL A 74 -2.66 2.90 4.19
C VAL A 74 -1.34 3.40 4.78
N MET A 75 -1.29 3.70 6.07
CA MET A 75 -0.04 4.10 6.71
C MET A 75 1.02 2.99 6.66
N GLN A 76 0.60 1.74 6.82
CA GLN A 76 1.49 0.57 6.70
C GLN A 76 1.96 0.35 5.25
N PHE A 77 1.09 0.61 4.28
CA PHE A 77 1.41 0.58 2.86
C PHE A 77 2.42 1.65 2.49
N ASP A 78 2.24 2.88 2.96
CA ASP A 78 3.21 3.95 2.74
C ASP A 78 4.57 3.60 3.35
N TYR A 79 4.59 3.00 4.54
CA TYR A 79 5.82 2.49 5.15
C TYR A 79 6.47 1.38 4.31
N ALA A 80 5.68 0.39 3.87
CA ALA A 80 6.16 -0.71 3.04
C ALA A 80 6.63 -0.24 1.66
N TYR A 81 5.95 0.77 1.10
CA TYR A 81 6.30 1.41 -0.16
C TYR A 81 7.72 1.99 -0.08
N GLU A 82 8.07 2.67 1.02
CA GLU A 82 9.42 3.20 1.19
C GLU A 82 10.49 2.11 1.40
N ALA A 83 10.10 0.92 1.83
CA ALA A 83 11.03 -0.19 2.06
C ALA A 83 11.34 -1.03 0.82
N VAL A 84 10.51 -0.98 -0.24
CA VAL A 84 10.71 -1.80 -1.45
C VAL A 84 11.60 -1.09 -2.49
N PRO A 85 12.38 -1.85 -3.30
CA PRO A 85 13.04 -1.29 -4.47
C PRO A 85 12.01 -0.62 -5.39
N LYS A 86 12.31 0.59 -5.89
CA LYS A 86 11.40 1.36 -6.77
C LYS A 86 11.42 0.85 -8.21
N THR A 87 11.28 -0.46 -8.36
CA THR A 87 11.07 -1.12 -9.64
C THR A 87 9.59 -1.34 -9.86
N ARG A 88 9.17 -1.32 -11.12
CA ARG A 88 7.76 -1.56 -11.50
C ARG A 88 7.19 -2.84 -10.87
N ASP A 89 7.95 -3.94 -10.92
CA ASP A 89 7.48 -5.24 -10.42
C ASP A 89 7.31 -5.26 -8.90
N SER A 90 8.26 -4.69 -8.15
CA SER A 90 8.16 -4.56 -6.69
C SER A 90 6.95 -3.73 -6.26
N CYS A 91 6.76 -2.55 -6.89
CA CYS A 91 5.63 -1.68 -6.56
C CYS A 91 4.29 -2.27 -7.00
N ARG A 92 4.25 -2.97 -8.13
CA ARG A 92 3.05 -3.68 -8.58
C ARG A 92 2.68 -4.81 -7.63
N ALA A 93 3.65 -5.60 -7.19
CA ALA A 93 3.41 -6.68 -6.22
C ALA A 93 2.87 -6.14 -4.90
N LEU A 94 3.45 -5.04 -4.39
CA LEU A 94 2.99 -4.38 -3.17
C LEU A 94 1.56 -3.83 -3.34
N GLY A 95 1.32 -3.04 -4.39
CA GLY A 95 0.00 -2.46 -4.66
C GLY A 95 -1.09 -3.52 -4.86
N PHE A 96 -0.78 -4.61 -5.57
CA PHE A 96 -1.71 -5.72 -5.76
C PHE A 96 -2.06 -6.41 -4.44
N ARG A 97 -1.07 -6.70 -3.59
CA ARG A 97 -1.30 -7.35 -2.30
C ARG A 97 -2.12 -6.46 -1.37
N PHE A 98 -1.79 -5.17 -1.30
CA PHE A 98 -2.57 -4.18 -0.57
C PHE A 98 -4.02 -4.15 -1.04
N GLY A 99 -4.24 -4.03 -2.35
CA GLY A 99 -5.58 -3.99 -2.94
C GLY A 99 -6.39 -5.24 -2.60
N LEU A 100 -5.78 -6.44 -2.74
CA LEU A 100 -6.44 -7.70 -2.37
C LEU A 100 -6.84 -7.73 -0.90
N GLU A 101 -5.94 -7.36 0.01
CA GLU A 101 -6.18 -7.40 1.45
C GLU A 101 -7.30 -6.42 1.87
N VAL A 102 -7.21 -5.19 1.38
CA VAL A 102 -8.19 -4.13 1.65
C VAL A 102 -9.55 -4.50 1.06
N SER A 103 -9.62 -4.86 -0.23
CA SER A 103 -10.89 -5.26 -0.86
C SER A 103 -11.53 -6.45 -0.16
N THR A 104 -10.77 -7.49 0.18
CA THR A 104 -11.30 -8.66 0.90
C THR A 104 -11.87 -8.27 2.27
N TYR A 105 -11.15 -7.43 3.01
CA TYR A 105 -11.61 -6.95 4.32
C TYR A 105 -12.91 -6.15 4.20
N ILE A 106 -12.95 -5.24 3.24
CA ILE A 106 -14.10 -4.39 2.94
C ILE A 106 -15.32 -5.22 2.58
N GLU A 107 -15.17 -6.14 1.62
CA GLU A 107 -16.24 -7.02 1.18
C GLU A 107 -16.78 -7.84 2.35
N GLY A 108 -15.91 -8.29 3.25
CA GLY A 108 -16.30 -8.97 4.48
C GLY A 108 -17.14 -8.09 5.41
N VAL A 109 -16.72 -6.85 5.65
CA VAL A 109 -17.48 -5.89 6.47
C VAL A 109 -18.85 -5.60 5.86
N MET A 110 -18.86 -5.30 4.56
CA MET A 110 -20.10 -5.04 3.83
C MET A 110 -21.00 -6.26 3.86
N ALA A 111 -20.54 -7.45 3.49
CA ALA A 111 -21.39 -8.62 3.40
C ALA A 111 -22.01 -9.04 4.76
N THR A 112 -21.31 -8.80 5.87
CA THR A 112 -21.70 -9.35 7.18
C THR A 112 -22.20 -8.34 8.19
N GLY A 113 -22.00 -7.03 7.94
CA GLY A 113 -22.27 -6.00 8.94
C GLY A 113 -21.32 -6.04 10.15
N ASN A 114 -20.28 -6.88 10.12
CA ASN A 114 -19.39 -7.13 11.26
C ASN A 114 -17.95 -6.74 10.94
N ARG A 115 -17.23 -6.28 11.96
CA ARG A 115 -15.79 -6.04 11.88
C ARG A 115 -15.03 -7.37 12.02
N PRO A 116 -14.20 -7.78 11.04
CA PRO A 116 -13.33 -8.93 11.19
C PRO A 116 -12.35 -8.77 12.35
N ALA A 117 -12.08 -9.84 13.09
CA ALA A 117 -11.06 -9.83 14.16
C ALA A 117 -9.64 -9.59 13.61
N ARG A 118 -9.42 -9.88 12.32
CA ARG A 118 -8.15 -9.64 11.63
C ARG A 118 -8.14 -8.23 11.07
N VAL A 119 -7.21 -7.42 11.56
CA VAL A 119 -6.93 -6.08 11.03
C VAL A 119 -6.18 -6.20 9.69
N VAL A 120 -6.49 -5.32 8.75
CA VAL A 120 -5.72 -5.16 7.49
C VAL A 120 -4.31 -4.68 7.82
N GLN A 121 -3.29 -5.35 7.27
CA GLN A 121 -1.88 -5.10 7.54
C GLN A 121 -1.19 -4.20 6.52
N GLY A 122 -1.77 -4.03 5.33
CA GLY A 122 -1.28 -3.10 4.31
C GLY A 122 0.16 -3.35 3.85
N ARG A 123 0.60 -4.61 3.77
CA ARG A 123 1.98 -5.03 3.41
C ARG A 123 1.98 -5.95 2.20
#